data_AF-A0A9N8HU23-F1
#
_entry.id   AF-A0A9N8HU23-F1
#
_cell.length_a   1.000
_cell.length_b   1.000
_cell.length_c   1.000
_cell.angle_alpha   90.00
_cell.angle_beta   90.00
_cell.angle_gamma   90.00
#
_symmetry.space_group_name_H-M   'P 1'
#
loop_
_entity.id
_entity.type
_entity.pdbx_description
1 polymer ?
#
loop_
_entity_poly.entity_id
_entity_poly.type
_entity_poly.pdbx_seq_one_letter_code
_entity_poly.pdbx_strand_id
1 'polypeptide(L)'
;MSDAMQTSTSPTNNNTGGTAAAAATTTTGATNNNNNQQCSADAMSRLVFGKNDALFGAIEKQQGGKPFGSFLDAGTGLHSLRWMATLTPERGHAHPMTTYTAITADETMRRNVQEEANALGIGNKGNVIIGNWFHPHTPLALEQQKYDTILADYLIGAMDGFSPYQQDCMLPKLAALLKPGGRLYVVGLEPIPDSVEGDANVICKVRRIRDACILLAGHRCYREYPVDWIHRQFNTTSTQMKLLRTSKFPILYRHATIVKQINVARSKFRFFPTPEVAEAMKKVLDDLEVESLEATKRSPNGRLQLGFDYVVSAEKRAS
;
A
#
# COMPACT_ATOMS: atom_id res chain seq x y z
N MET A 1 -11.76 -10.82 46.43
CA MET A 1 -10.82 -11.45 45.50
C MET A 1 -10.54 -10.49 44.33
N SER A 2 -9.74 -9.41 44.42
CA SER A 2 -8.73 -9.02 45.43
C SER A 2 -7.63 -10.09 45.63
N ASP A 3 -6.34 -9.77 45.65
CA ASP A 3 -5.72 -8.49 46.01
C ASP A 3 -4.77 -7.92 44.94
N ALA A 4 -4.23 -6.74 45.21
CA ALA A 4 -3.13 -6.12 44.48
C ALA A 4 -1.87 -6.10 45.36
N MET A 5 -0.69 -6.08 44.75
CA MET A 5 0.58 -5.88 45.46
C MET A 5 1.54 -5.02 44.62
N GLN A 6 2.21 -4.06 45.28
CA GLN A 6 3.19 -3.13 44.71
C GLN A 6 4.46 -3.12 45.58
N THR A 7 5.52 -2.46 45.09
CA THR A 7 6.81 -2.16 45.78
C THR A 7 7.71 -3.40 46.00
N SER A 8 9.05 -3.35 46.08
CA SER A 8 10.12 -2.38 45.74
C SER A 8 11.48 -3.17 45.77
N THR A 9 12.71 -2.67 45.56
CA THR A 9 13.34 -1.33 45.48
C THR A 9 14.42 -1.28 44.38
N SER A 10 15.11 -0.13 44.22
CA SER A 10 16.43 -0.01 43.57
C SER A 10 17.56 0.09 44.61
N PRO A 11 18.83 -0.11 44.21
CA PRO A 11 19.95 0.66 44.77
C PRO A 11 20.74 1.43 43.69
N THR A 12 21.50 2.45 44.11
CA THR A 12 22.29 3.38 43.27
C THR A 12 23.75 3.47 43.74
N ASN A 13 24.55 4.33 43.08
CA ASN A 13 25.91 4.83 43.45
C ASN A 13 27.12 3.92 43.13
N ASN A 14 28.31 4.44 42.79
CA ASN A 14 28.69 5.72 42.12
C ASN A 14 30.19 5.72 41.70
N ASN A 15 30.64 6.78 40.98
CA ASN A 15 32.05 7.20 40.75
C ASN A 15 32.93 6.26 39.89
N THR A 16 34.01 6.65 39.17
CA THR A 16 34.63 7.94 38.71
C THR A 16 35.61 7.59 37.55
N GLY A 17 36.17 8.48 36.73
CA GLY A 17 36.12 9.96 36.62
C GLY A 17 37.41 10.53 36.00
N GLY A 18 37.33 11.67 35.30
CA GLY A 18 38.46 12.36 34.62
C GLY A 18 38.18 12.59 33.12
N THR A 19 38.04 13.80 32.54
CA THR A 19 38.87 15.04 32.47
C THR A 19 39.94 15.07 31.36
N ALA A 20 39.63 15.75 30.25
CA ALA A 20 40.56 16.57 29.45
C ALA A 20 39.77 17.47 28.48
N ALA A 21 40.27 18.68 28.16
CA ALA A 21 39.63 19.58 27.20
C ALA A 21 40.66 20.48 26.47
N ALA A 22 40.56 20.54 25.15
CA ALA A 22 41.20 21.48 24.21
C ALA A 22 40.70 21.16 22.79
N ALA A 23 40.72 22.03 21.78
CA ALA A 23 40.68 23.49 21.68
C ALA A 23 40.31 23.80 20.20
N ALA A 24 39.91 25.03 19.88
CA ALA A 24 39.38 25.33 18.53
C ALA A 24 40.46 25.42 17.42
N THR A 25 40.06 25.15 16.18
CA THR A 25 40.67 25.76 14.99
C THR A 25 39.58 26.02 13.95
N THR A 26 39.46 27.27 13.52
CA THR A 26 38.48 27.73 12.54
C THR A 26 38.98 27.47 11.13
N THR A 27 38.13 27.05 10.20
CA THR A 27 38.46 27.07 8.76
C THR A 27 37.22 27.40 7.94
N THR A 28 37.20 28.59 7.36
CA THR A 28 36.11 29.10 6.51
C THR A 28 36.18 28.48 5.10
N GLY A 29 35.53 27.34 4.92
CA GLY A 29 35.38 26.67 3.61
C GLY A 29 34.03 26.98 2.96
N ALA A 30 33.94 28.05 2.17
CA ALA A 30 32.73 28.43 1.43
C ALA A 30 32.43 27.41 0.31
N THR A 31 31.58 26.42 0.60
CA THR A 31 31.15 25.39 -0.37
C THR A 31 29.86 25.81 -1.06
N ASN A 32 29.97 26.28 -2.31
CA ASN A 32 28.83 26.53 -3.18
C ASN A 32 28.18 25.22 -3.63
N ASN A 33 27.44 24.57 -2.72
CA ASN A 33 26.61 23.41 -3.04
C ASN A 33 25.38 23.87 -3.84
N ASN A 34 25.57 24.04 -5.14
CA ASN A 34 24.50 24.09 -6.14
C ASN A 34 23.78 22.74 -6.16
N ASN A 35 22.89 22.53 -5.19
CA ASN A 35 22.00 21.37 -5.10
C ASN A 35 20.88 21.47 -6.17
N ASN A 36 21.27 21.56 -7.44
CA ASN A 36 20.40 21.18 -8.55
C ASN A 36 20.19 19.67 -8.44
N GLN A 37 19.08 19.29 -7.81
CA GLN A 37 18.72 17.90 -7.49
C GLN A 37 18.34 17.13 -8.76
N GLN A 38 19.35 16.82 -9.57
CA GLN A 38 19.19 16.28 -10.91
C GLN A 38 18.79 14.80 -10.83
N CYS A 39 17.48 14.56 -11.02
CA CYS A 39 16.84 13.25 -11.12
C CYS A 39 17.67 12.26 -11.96
N SER A 40 18.10 11.15 -11.37
CA SER A 40 19.01 10.22 -12.05
C SER A 40 18.31 9.45 -13.18
N ALA A 41 19.07 9.05 -14.21
CA ALA A 41 18.55 8.24 -15.31
C ALA A 41 18.04 6.86 -14.82
N ASP A 42 18.69 6.31 -13.78
CA ASP A 42 18.25 5.13 -13.06
C ASP A 42 16.88 5.34 -12.38
N ALA A 43 16.68 6.43 -11.66
CA ALA A 43 15.37 6.76 -11.06
C ALA A 43 14.28 6.93 -12.13
N MET A 44 14.59 7.61 -13.23
CA MET A 44 13.69 7.76 -14.38
C MET A 44 13.24 6.42 -14.99
N SER A 45 14.10 5.39 -14.96
CA SER A 45 13.76 4.06 -15.47
C SER A 45 12.67 3.34 -14.65
N ARG A 46 12.44 3.78 -13.40
CA ARG A 46 11.45 3.19 -12.48
C ARG A 46 10.06 3.83 -12.57
N LEU A 47 9.85 4.84 -13.40
CA LEU A 47 8.55 5.50 -13.55
C LEU A 47 7.47 4.55 -14.09
N VAL A 48 6.28 4.62 -13.49
CA VAL A 48 5.13 3.78 -13.86
C VAL A 48 4.13 4.65 -14.63
N PHE A 49 4.18 4.62 -15.95
CA PHE A 49 3.24 5.38 -16.78
C PHE A 49 1.91 4.62 -16.91
N GLY A 50 0.75 5.28 -16.81
CA GLY A 50 -0.55 4.60 -16.93
C GLY A 50 -0.76 3.89 -18.27
N LYS A 51 -0.16 4.37 -19.38
CA LYS A 51 -0.14 3.62 -20.66
C LYS A 51 0.51 2.22 -20.58
N ASN A 52 1.30 1.94 -19.55
CA ASN A 52 1.97 0.67 -19.29
C ASN A 52 1.35 -0.12 -18.12
N ASP A 53 0.41 0.48 -17.36
CA ASP A 53 -0.22 -0.10 -16.17
C ASP A 53 -1.75 -0.08 -16.31
N ALA A 54 -2.39 -1.25 -16.28
CA ALA A 54 -3.83 -1.36 -16.57
C ALA A 54 -4.73 -0.63 -15.55
N LEU A 55 -4.27 -0.49 -14.30
CA LEU A 55 -5.04 0.12 -13.21
C LEU A 55 -4.88 1.64 -13.28
N PHE A 56 -3.64 2.13 -13.32
CA PHE A 56 -3.35 3.56 -13.37
C PHE A 56 -3.73 4.19 -14.72
N GLY A 57 -3.53 3.50 -15.84
CA GLY A 57 -4.04 3.95 -17.15
C GLY A 57 -5.57 4.00 -17.22
N ALA A 58 -6.26 3.15 -16.47
CA ALA A 58 -7.71 3.26 -16.30
C ALA A 58 -8.11 4.41 -15.38
N ILE A 59 -7.28 4.80 -14.40
CA ILE A 59 -7.50 6.02 -13.61
C ILE A 59 -7.28 7.27 -14.47
N GLU A 60 -6.18 7.37 -15.23
CA GLU A 60 -5.95 8.45 -16.21
C GLU A 60 -7.12 8.57 -17.21
N LYS A 61 -7.57 7.45 -17.79
CA LYS A 61 -8.72 7.43 -18.71
C LYS A 61 -10.05 7.80 -18.05
N GLN A 62 -10.23 7.52 -16.76
CA GLN A 62 -11.42 7.95 -16.02
C GLN A 62 -11.33 9.43 -15.63
N GLN A 63 -10.13 9.92 -15.30
CA GLN A 63 -9.85 11.33 -15.01
C GLN A 63 -10.18 12.21 -16.23
N GLY A 64 -9.76 11.79 -17.42
CA GLY A 64 -10.03 12.49 -18.67
C GLY A 64 -9.53 13.94 -18.59
N GLY A 65 -10.37 14.90 -18.98
CA GLY A 65 -10.02 16.33 -19.02
C GLY A 65 -9.87 17.05 -17.68
N LYS A 66 -10.09 16.40 -16.52
CA LYS A 66 -9.97 17.06 -15.20
C LYS A 66 -8.51 17.06 -14.70
N PRO A 67 -7.95 18.19 -14.24
CA PRO A 67 -6.63 18.20 -13.60
C PRO A 67 -6.61 17.28 -12.37
N PHE A 68 -5.49 16.58 -12.14
CA PHE A 68 -5.31 15.79 -10.91
C PHE A 68 -5.22 16.67 -9.66
N GLY A 69 -4.68 17.89 -9.77
CA GLY A 69 -4.74 18.94 -8.75
C GLY A 69 -3.98 18.60 -7.47
N SER A 70 -4.50 19.02 -6.31
CA SER A 70 -4.00 18.56 -5.01
C SER A 70 -4.43 17.11 -4.78
N PHE A 71 -3.43 16.21 -4.64
CA PHE A 71 -3.61 14.76 -4.65
C PHE A 71 -3.37 14.16 -3.26
N LEU A 72 -4.17 13.18 -2.86
CA LEU A 72 -3.91 12.34 -1.69
C LEU A 72 -3.76 10.88 -2.11
N ASP A 73 -2.58 10.30 -1.88
CA ASP A 73 -2.42 8.85 -1.83
C ASP A 73 -2.62 8.39 -0.39
N ALA A 74 -3.76 7.75 -0.13
CA ALA A 74 -4.19 7.37 1.20
C ALA A 74 -3.57 6.04 1.70
N GLY A 75 -2.81 5.32 0.86
CA GLY A 75 -2.23 4.01 1.18
C GLY A 75 -0.91 3.77 0.48
N THR A 76 -0.01 4.75 0.57
CA THR A 76 1.10 4.89 -0.38
C THR A 76 2.14 3.79 -0.32
N GLY A 77 2.64 3.45 -1.50
CA GLY A 77 3.81 2.60 -1.71
C GLY A 77 4.60 3.05 -2.92
N LEU A 78 5.70 2.36 -3.22
CA LEU A 78 6.59 2.75 -4.32
C LEU A 78 5.89 2.75 -5.69
N HIS A 79 4.91 1.87 -5.93
CA HIS A 79 4.24 1.75 -7.24
C HIS A 79 3.33 2.95 -7.55
N SER A 80 2.45 3.32 -6.61
CA SER A 80 1.60 4.50 -6.73
C SER A 80 2.40 5.80 -6.80
N LEU A 81 3.46 5.94 -5.98
CA LEU A 81 4.38 7.09 -6.04
C LEU A 81 5.05 7.22 -7.42
N ARG A 82 5.59 6.12 -7.96
CA ARG A 82 6.23 6.09 -9.29
C ARG A 82 5.27 6.45 -10.42
N TRP A 83 3.97 6.25 -10.22
CA TRP A 83 2.94 6.73 -11.14
C TRP A 83 2.62 8.20 -10.93
N MET A 84 2.37 8.65 -9.69
CA MET A 84 2.15 10.07 -9.35
C MET A 84 3.29 10.97 -9.85
N ALA A 85 4.54 10.47 -9.83
CA ALA A 85 5.71 11.16 -10.39
C ALA A 85 5.63 11.40 -11.91
N THR A 86 4.79 10.68 -12.65
CA THR A 86 4.49 10.93 -14.07
C THR A 86 3.42 12.00 -14.29
N LEU A 87 2.63 12.33 -13.26
CA LEU A 87 1.49 13.24 -13.34
C LEU A 87 1.88 14.73 -13.19
N THR A 88 3.15 15.07 -12.99
CA THR A 88 3.57 16.45 -12.71
C THR A 88 3.72 17.29 -14.00
N PRO A 89 3.66 18.64 -13.90
CA PRO A 89 3.83 19.52 -15.06
C PRO A 89 5.18 19.32 -15.78
N GLU A 90 6.24 19.01 -15.02
CA GLU A 90 7.61 18.80 -15.53
C GLU A 90 7.76 17.49 -16.32
N ARG A 91 6.76 16.59 -16.26
CA ARG A 91 6.67 15.40 -17.11
C ARG A 91 5.74 15.59 -18.31
N GLY A 92 5.19 16.80 -18.50
CA GLY A 92 4.30 17.13 -19.61
C GLY A 92 2.90 16.53 -19.50
N HIS A 93 2.46 16.12 -18.31
CA HIS A 93 1.11 15.57 -18.13
C HIS A 93 0.04 16.66 -18.36
N ALA A 94 -0.85 16.45 -19.33
CA ALA A 94 -1.80 17.47 -19.80
C ALA A 94 -2.78 17.98 -18.72
N HIS A 95 -3.04 17.17 -17.69
CA HIS A 95 -3.98 17.45 -16.62
C HIS A 95 -3.32 17.24 -15.25
N PRO A 96 -2.32 18.06 -14.87
CA PRO A 96 -1.30 17.66 -13.91
C PRO A 96 -1.76 17.64 -12.45
N MET A 97 -0.98 16.90 -11.65
CA MET A 97 -0.94 17.00 -10.19
C MET A 97 -0.11 18.22 -9.80
N THR A 98 -0.63 19.07 -8.90
CA THR A 98 0.04 20.30 -8.45
C THR A 98 0.82 20.08 -7.16
N THR A 99 0.28 19.30 -6.23
CA THR A 99 0.89 18.95 -4.93
C THR A 99 0.35 17.60 -4.46
N TYR A 100 1.06 16.92 -3.55
CA TYR A 100 0.59 15.66 -2.98
C TYR A 100 0.70 15.56 -1.45
N THR A 101 -0.12 14.69 -0.88
CA THR A 101 0.08 14.05 0.42
C THR A 101 0.09 12.55 0.18
N ALA A 102 1.07 11.83 0.72
CA ALA A 102 1.20 10.38 0.56
C ALA A 102 1.32 9.73 1.95
N ILE A 103 0.44 8.80 2.28
CA ILE A 103 0.25 8.33 3.66
C ILE A 103 0.47 6.82 3.76
N THR A 104 1.35 6.40 4.68
CA THR A 104 1.59 4.98 4.97
C THR A 104 1.70 4.75 6.47
N ALA A 105 1.36 3.54 6.93
CA ALA A 105 1.41 3.16 8.34
C ALA A 105 2.73 2.46 8.73
N ASP A 106 3.68 2.32 7.81
CA ASP A 106 4.98 1.67 8.03
C ASP A 106 6.14 2.65 7.80
N GLU A 107 7.02 2.81 8.80
CA GLU A 107 8.14 3.77 8.76
C GLU A 107 9.32 3.33 7.87
N THR A 108 9.37 2.05 7.45
CA THR A 108 10.30 1.61 6.41
C THR A 108 9.76 2.02 5.05
N MET A 109 8.46 1.84 4.80
CA MET A 109 7.78 2.34 3.60
C MET A 109 7.86 3.86 3.53
N ARG A 110 7.64 4.61 4.62
CA ARG A 110 7.74 6.08 4.63
C ARG A 110 9.13 6.55 4.20
N ARG A 111 10.20 5.91 4.68
CA ARG A 111 11.58 6.17 4.23
C ARG A 111 11.77 5.87 2.74
N ASN A 112 11.46 4.65 2.31
CA ASN A 112 11.60 4.22 0.92
C ASN A 112 10.84 5.14 -0.07
N VAL A 113 9.61 5.54 0.28
CA VAL A 113 8.76 6.42 -0.53
C VAL A 113 9.29 7.84 -0.54
N GLN A 114 9.82 8.37 0.58
CA GLN A 114 10.46 9.70 0.58
C GLN A 114 11.77 9.72 -0.21
N GLU A 115 12.59 8.67 -0.11
CA GLU A 115 13.85 8.53 -0.86
C GLU A 115 13.58 8.44 -2.37
N GLU A 116 12.60 7.63 -2.79
CA GLU A 116 12.19 7.54 -4.20
C GLU A 116 11.55 8.86 -4.69
N ALA A 117 10.77 9.57 -3.86
CA ALA A 117 10.22 10.88 -4.21
C ALA A 117 11.32 11.92 -4.44
N ASN A 118 12.38 11.88 -3.61
CA ASN A 118 13.56 12.72 -3.77
C ASN A 118 14.37 12.35 -5.03
N ALA A 119 14.50 11.05 -5.33
CA ALA A 119 15.22 10.55 -6.50
C ALA A 119 14.49 10.85 -7.83
N LEU A 120 13.16 10.81 -7.83
CA LEU A 120 12.28 11.13 -8.96
C LEU A 120 12.07 12.64 -9.18
N GLY A 121 12.66 13.50 -8.34
CA GLY A 121 12.57 14.96 -8.45
C GLY A 121 11.21 15.55 -8.05
N ILE A 122 10.42 14.84 -7.23
CA ILE A 122 9.09 15.30 -6.77
C ILE A 122 9.02 15.59 -5.26
N GLY A 123 10.05 15.28 -4.49
CA GLY A 123 10.06 15.40 -3.02
C GLY A 123 9.81 16.80 -2.45
N ASN A 124 9.87 17.86 -3.26
CA ASN A 124 9.50 19.23 -2.89
C ASN A 124 8.04 19.60 -3.23
N LYS A 125 7.27 18.70 -3.86
CA LYS A 125 5.86 18.93 -4.27
C LYS A 125 4.84 18.48 -3.23
N GLY A 126 5.26 17.75 -2.20
CA GLY A 126 4.35 17.11 -1.26
C GLY A 126 5.09 16.39 -0.14
N ASN A 127 4.32 15.83 0.80
CA ASN A 127 4.85 15.21 2.02
C ASN A 127 4.50 13.72 2.08
N VAL A 128 5.45 12.89 2.55
CA VAL A 128 5.22 11.49 2.88
C VAL A 128 5.02 11.36 4.40
N ILE A 129 3.78 11.09 4.81
CA ILE A 129 3.35 11.07 6.22
C ILE A 129 3.32 9.62 6.73
N ILE A 130 3.98 9.38 7.86
CA ILE A 130 3.78 8.17 8.67
C ILE A 130 2.53 8.34 9.55
N GLY A 131 1.58 7.43 9.46
CA GLY A 131 0.43 7.41 10.33
C GLY A 131 -0.65 6.40 9.93
N ASN A 132 -1.52 6.10 10.88
CA ASN A 132 -2.58 5.12 10.76
C ASN A 132 -3.94 5.83 10.87
N TRP A 133 -4.80 5.62 9.87
CA TRP A 133 -6.06 6.33 9.67
C TRP A 133 -7.02 6.32 10.86
N PHE A 134 -6.90 5.33 11.76
CA PHE A 134 -7.78 5.14 12.91
C PHE A 134 -7.01 5.02 14.24
N HIS A 135 -5.77 5.52 14.30
CA HIS A 135 -5.00 5.50 15.56
C HIS A 135 -5.56 6.52 16.58
N PRO A 136 -6.06 6.10 17.76
CA PRO A 136 -6.80 6.98 18.66
C PRO A 136 -5.92 8.04 19.34
N HIS A 137 -4.61 7.78 19.48
CA HIS A 137 -3.65 8.66 20.15
C HIS A 137 -2.76 9.46 19.18
N THR A 138 -2.91 9.27 17.87
CA THR A 138 -2.06 9.91 16.86
C THR A 138 -2.83 10.09 15.55
N PRO A 139 -3.89 10.94 15.56
CA PRO A 139 -4.68 11.19 14.35
C PRO A 139 -3.85 11.89 13.27
N LEU A 140 -4.13 11.55 12.02
CA LEU A 140 -3.60 12.26 10.85
C LEU A 140 -4.23 13.65 10.76
N ALA A 141 -3.45 14.71 11.02
CA ALA A 141 -3.90 16.10 10.99
C ALA A 141 -4.21 16.60 9.55
N LEU A 142 -5.39 16.23 9.06
CA LEU A 142 -5.84 16.43 7.67
C LEU A 142 -7.19 17.17 7.58
N GLU A 143 -7.83 17.49 8.71
CA GLU A 143 -9.20 17.99 8.78
C GLU A 143 -9.41 19.26 7.93
N GLN A 144 -8.40 20.14 7.94
CA GLN A 144 -8.35 21.39 7.16
C GLN A 144 -7.91 21.20 5.70
N GLN A 145 -7.35 20.04 5.33
CA GLN A 145 -6.91 19.76 3.96
C GLN A 145 -8.08 19.38 3.06
N LYS A 146 -8.03 19.80 1.79
CA LYS A 146 -9.01 19.42 0.77
C LYS A 146 -8.33 19.11 -0.57
N TYR A 147 -8.64 17.95 -1.12
CA TYR A 147 -8.01 17.38 -2.31
C TYR A 147 -8.92 17.44 -3.54
N ASP A 148 -8.33 17.66 -4.71
CA ASP A 148 -9.00 17.50 -6.02
C ASP A 148 -9.15 16.03 -6.38
N THR A 149 -8.13 15.21 -6.07
CA THR A 149 -8.11 13.76 -6.29
C THR A 149 -7.63 13.01 -5.05
N ILE A 150 -8.26 11.88 -4.74
CA ILE A 150 -7.80 10.90 -3.75
C ILE A 150 -7.64 9.54 -4.44
N LEU A 151 -6.55 8.85 -4.12
CA LEU A 151 -6.28 7.45 -4.45
C LEU A 151 -6.31 6.61 -3.16
N ALA A 152 -7.02 5.49 -3.20
CA ALA A 152 -6.96 4.42 -2.22
C ALA A 152 -6.52 3.14 -2.95
N ASP A 153 -5.20 2.98 -3.14
CA ASP A 153 -4.60 1.87 -3.88
C ASP A 153 -4.41 0.65 -2.96
N TYR A 154 -5.25 -0.39 -3.12
CA TYR A 154 -5.36 -1.58 -2.25
C TYR A 154 -5.56 -1.33 -0.74
N LEU A 155 -5.65 -0.06 -0.30
CA LEU A 155 -5.73 0.39 1.08
C LEU A 155 -6.74 -0.40 1.93
N ILE A 156 -7.95 -0.59 1.42
CA ILE A 156 -9.06 -1.22 2.17
C ILE A 156 -8.79 -2.72 2.43
N GLY A 157 -8.11 -3.41 1.49
CA GLY A 157 -7.65 -4.79 1.68
C GLY A 157 -6.49 -4.90 2.67
N ALA A 158 -5.58 -3.94 2.62
CA ALA A 158 -4.44 -3.84 3.53
C ALA A 158 -4.84 -3.49 4.98
N MET A 159 -5.95 -2.77 5.18
CA MET A 159 -6.36 -2.22 6.47
C MET A 159 -6.46 -3.22 7.62
N ASP A 160 -6.75 -4.51 7.41
CA ASP A 160 -6.91 -5.44 8.54
C ASP A 160 -5.61 -5.59 9.35
N GLY A 161 -4.44 -5.41 8.71
CA GLY A 161 -3.14 -5.41 9.37
C GLY A 161 -2.78 -4.16 10.17
N PHE A 162 -3.56 -3.06 10.05
CA PHE A 162 -3.23 -1.75 10.64
C PHE A 162 -4.41 -1.12 11.41
N SER A 163 -5.60 -1.14 10.82
CA SER A 163 -6.85 -0.55 11.31
C SER A 163 -7.97 -1.61 11.25
N PRO A 164 -7.87 -2.72 12.00
CA PRO A 164 -8.84 -3.81 11.93
C PRO A 164 -10.25 -3.34 12.32
N TYR A 165 -11.25 -3.83 11.59
CA TYR A 165 -12.68 -3.52 11.79
C TYR A 165 -13.04 -2.02 11.61
N GLN A 166 -12.35 -1.31 10.70
CA GLN A 166 -12.63 0.10 10.34
C GLN A 166 -12.80 0.33 8.83
N GLN A 167 -12.84 -0.75 8.03
CA GLN A 167 -12.83 -0.68 6.57
C GLN A 167 -14.06 0.03 5.96
N ASP A 168 -15.21 -0.08 6.61
CA ASP A 168 -16.45 0.64 6.30
C ASP A 168 -16.35 2.14 6.62
N CYS A 169 -15.70 2.50 7.73
CA CYS A 169 -15.43 3.90 8.10
C CYS A 169 -14.50 4.65 7.12
N MET A 170 -13.76 3.95 6.26
CA MET A 170 -12.73 4.55 5.39
C MET A 170 -13.34 5.47 4.31
N LEU A 171 -14.33 5.02 3.54
CA LEU A 171 -14.85 5.83 2.42
C LEU A 171 -15.48 7.16 2.86
N PRO A 172 -16.28 7.24 3.95
CA PRO A 172 -16.73 8.51 4.50
C PRO A 172 -15.57 9.43 4.92
N LYS A 173 -14.50 8.88 5.52
CA LYS A 173 -13.33 9.66 5.96
C LYS A 173 -12.55 10.25 4.77
N LEU A 174 -12.36 9.49 3.69
CA LEU A 174 -11.76 10.00 2.46
C LEU A 174 -12.68 11.02 1.76
N ALA A 175 -13.98 10.75 1.68
CA ALA A 175 -14.93 11.68 1.07
C ALA A 175 -15.01 13.04 1.80
N ALA A 176 -14.81 13.07 3.13
CA ALA A 176 -14.70 14.32 3.90
C ALA A 176 -13.47 15.18 3.51
N LEU A 177 -12.41 14.56 2.96
CA LEU A 177 -11.20 15.24 2.50
C LEU A 177 -11.27 15.69 1.02
N LEU A 178 -12.29 15.29 0.26
CA LEU A 178 -12.49 15.80 -1.11
C LEU A 178 -13.11 17.21 -1.13
N LYS A 179 -12.69 18.01 -2.12
CA LYS A 179 -13.43 19.19 -2.59
C LYS A 179 -14.73 18.78 -3.31
N PRO A 180 -15.77 19.64 -3.37
CA PRO A 180 -16.93 19.43 -4.25
C PRO A 180 -16.48 19.22 -5.70
N GLY A 181 -17.03 18.22 -6.40
CA GLY A 181 -16.64 17.86 -7.78
C GLY A 181 -15.27 17.17 -7.92
N GLY A 182 -14.53 16.98 -6.82
CA GLY A 182 -13.30 16.19 -6.76
C GLY A 182 -13.56 14.67 -6.76
N ARG A 183 -12.51 13.87 -6.99
CA ARG A 183 -12.65 12.43 -7.31
C ARG A 183 -11.90 11.50 -6.37
N LEU A 184 -12.54 10.38 -6.01
CA LEU A 184 -11.94 9.27 -5.30
C LEU A 184 -11.82 8.07 -6.24
N TYR A 185 -10.62 7.52 -6.34
CA TYR A 185 -10.32 6.25 -6.99
C TYR A 185 -10.00 5.20 -5.93
N VAL A 186 -10.73 4.09 -5.95
CA VAL A 186 -10.48 2.92 -5.11
C VAL A 186 -10.00 1.78 -5.99
N VAL A 187 -8.80 1.28 -5.71
CA VAL A 187 -8.25 0.07 -6.33
C VAL A 187 -8.34 -1.06 -5.31
N GLY A 188 -8.64 -2.27 -5.75
CA GLY A 188 -8.67 -3.44 -4.88
C GLY A 188 -8.82 -4.74 -5.65
N LEU A 189 -8.72 -5.85 -4.91
CA LEU A 189 -8.77 -7.21 -5.44
C LEU A 189 -10.14 -7.82 -5.17
N GLU A 190 -10.76 -8.47 -6.15
CA GLU A 190 -11.90 -9.33 -5.89
C GLU A 190 -11.45 -10.58 -5.11
N PRO A 191 -12.10 -10.94 -3.99
CA PRO A 191 -11.67 -12.07 -3.16
C PRO A 191 -11.52 -13.38 -3.94
N ILE A 192 -10.33 -13.97 -3.88
CA ILE A 192 -10.04 -15.28 -4.47
C ILE A 192 -10.94 -16.32 -3.77
N PRO A 193 -11.81 -17.05 -4.50
CA PRO A 193 -12.72 -18.03 -3.92
C PRO A 193 -11.96 -19.21 -3.29
N ASP A 194 -12.59 -19.93 -2.38
CA ASP A 194 -11.93 -21.04 -1.66
C ASP A 194 -11.66 -22.26 -2.55
N SER A 195 -12.33 -22.38 -3.71
CA SER A 195 -12.01 -23.33 -4.78
C SER A 195 -12.62 -22.89 -6.11
N VAL A 196 -12.05 -23.37 -7.22
CA VAL A 196 -12.65 -23.34 -8.57
C VAL A 196 -12.46 -24.69 -9.27
N GLU A 197 -13.12 -24.90 -10.41
CA GLU A 197 -12.83 -26.03 -11.29
C GLU A 197 -11.55 -25.79 -12.13
N GLY A 198 -10.91 -26.88 -12.55
CA GLY A 198 -9.73 -26.84 -13.43
C GLY A 198 -8.44 -26.31 -12.78
N ASP A 199 -7.44 -26.07 -13.62
CA ASP A 199 -6.06 -25.79 -13.21
C ASP A 199 -5.87 -24.51 -12.37
N ALA A 200 -6.80 -23.55 -12.47
CA ALA A 200 -6.75 -22.33 -11.65
C ALA A 200 -6.92 -22.61 -10.15
N ASN A 201 -7.47 -23.77 -9.76
CA ASN A 201 -7.71 -24.15 -8.36
C ASN A 201 -6.43 -24.23 -7.52
N VAL A 202 -5.26 -24.41 -8.13
CA VAL A 202 -3.96 -24.36 -7.41
C VAL A 202 -3.74 -22.99 -6.73
N ILE A 203 -4.26 -21.90 -7.31
CA ILE A 203 -4.18 -20.56 -6.73
C ILE A 203 -5.06 -20.46 -5.48
N CYS A 204 -6.27 -21.04 -5.50
CA CYS A 204 -7.14 -21.16 -4.33
C CYS A 204 -6.45 -21.96 -3.21
N LYS A 205 -5.85 -23.11 -3.54
CA LYS A 205 -5.07 -23.92 -2.58
C LYS A 205 -3.93 -23.10 -1.96
N VAL A 206 -3.10 -22.45 -2.79
CA VAL A 206 -1.97 -21.62 -2.33
C VAL A 206 -2.44 -20.44 -1.47
N ARG A 207 -3.57 -19.78 -1.79
CA ARG A 207 -4.15 -18.72 -0.95
C ARG A 207 -4.46 -19.26 0.46
N ARG A 208 -5.20 -20.37 0.56
CA ARG A 208 -5.62 -20.96 1.84
C ARG A 208 -4.42 -21.40 2.69
N ILE A 209 -3.42 -22.06 2.11
CA ILE A 209 -2.22 -22.49 2.86
C ILE A 209 -1.36 -21.29 3.26
N ARG A 210 -1.19 -20.28 2.39
CA ARG A 210 -0.54 -19.01 2.74
C ARG A 210 -1.22 -18.34 3.92
N ASP A 211 -2.54 -18.22 3.88
CA ASP A 211 -3.32 -17.58 4.94
C ASP A 211 -3.21 -18.37 6.26
N ALA A 212 -3.27 -19.71 6.21
CA ALA A 212 -3.01 -20.56 7.37
C ALA A 212 -1.60 -20.37 7.96
N CYS A 213 -0.56 -20.29 7.13
CA CYS A 213 0.81 -19.99 7.57
C CYS A 213 0.96 -18.59 8.18
N ILE A 214 0.21 -17.60 7.70
CA ILE A 214 0.19 -16.25 8.29
C ILE A 214 -0.45 -16.29 9.68
N LEU A 215 -1.59 -16.96 9.83
CA LEU A 215 -2.30 -17.11 11.11
C LEU A 215 -1.53 -17.94 12.15
N LEU A 216 -0.91 -19.05 11.73
CA LEU A 216 -0.04 -19.88 12.60
C LEU A 216 1.18 -19.13 13.15
N ALA A 217 1.60 -18.07 12.45
CA ALA A 217 2.66 -17.18 12.87
C ALA A 217 2.16 -15.98 13.70
N GLY A 218 0.91 -15.97 14.16
CA GLY A 218 0.31 -14.87 14.94
C GLY A 218 0.08 -13.57 14.16
N HIS A 219 0.19 -13.59 12.82
CA HIS A 219 0.00 -12.41 11.98
C HIS A 219 -1.43 -12.33 11.42
N ARG A 220 -1.85 -11.14 10.99
CA ARG A 220 -3.10 -10.95 10.24
C ARG A 220 -2.87 -11.14 8.73
N CYS A 221 -3.87 -11.70 8.06
CA CYS A 221 -3.95 -11.73 6.60
C CYS A 221 -4.49 -10.39 6.07
N TYR A 222 -4.19 -10.06 4.81
CA TYR A 222 -4.98 -9.06 4.09
C TYR A 222 -6.41 -9.56 3.88
N ARG A 223 -7.37 -8.63 3.85
CA ARG A 223 -8.79 -8.95 3.77
C ARG A 223 -9.43 -8.17 2.63
N GLU A 224 -9.39 -8.77 1.45
CA GLU A 224 -10.00 -8.20 0.25
C GLU A 224 -11.54 -8.15 0.36
N TYR A 225 -12.16 -7.21 -0.36
CA TYR A 225 -13.60 -6.98 -0.33
C TYR A 225 -14.17 -7.06 -1.77
N PRO A 226 -15.33 -7.71 -1.98
CA PRO A 226 -15.97 -7.73 -3.30
C PRO A 226 -16.24 -6.33 -3.83
N VAL A 227 -16.15 -6.12 -5.14
CA VAL A 227 -16.45 -4.81 -5.75
C VAL A 227 -17.87 -4.32 -5.42
N ASP A 228 -18.82 -5.24 -5.27
CA ASP A 228 -20.20 -4.96 -4.88
C ASP A 228 -20.32 -4.46 -3.43
N TRP A 229 -19.38 -4.83 -2.55
CA TRP A 229 -19.29 -4.27 -1.19
C TRP A 229 -18.82 -2.81 -1.25
N ILE A 230 -17.82 -2.50 -2.08
CA ILE A 230 -17.35 -1.13 -2.34
C ILE A 230 -18.49 -0.26 -2.90
N HIS A 231 -19.30 -0.79 -3.83
CA HIS A 231 -20.49 -0.10 -4.35
C HIS A 231 -21.52 0.20 -3.26
N ARG A 232 -21.78 -0.75 -2.35
CA ARG A 232 -22.69 -0.50 -1.21
C ARG A 232 -22.18 0.63 -0.31
N GLN A 233 -20.87 0.69 -0.04
CA GLN A 233 -20.31 1.80 0.75
C GLN A 233 -20.48 3.16 0.06
N PHE A 234 -20.27 3.25 -1.27
CA PHE A 234 -20.54 4.48 -2.02
C PHE A 234 -22.02 4.89 -2.09
N ASN A 235 -22.95 3.97 -1.86
CA ASN A 235 -24.38 4.26 -1.80
C ASN A 235 -24.86 4.72 -0.41
N THR A 236 -23.98 4.74 0.60
CA THR A 236 -24.31 5.30 1.93
C THR A 236 -24.38 6.83 1.88
N THR A 237 -25.36 7.41 2.58
CA THR A 237 -25.59 8.86 2.64
C THR A 237 -24.42 9.63 3.25
N SER A 238 -23.66 9.00 4.15
CA SER A 238 -22.49 9.56 4.84
C SER A 238 -21.33 9.88 3.90
N THR A 239 -21.21 9.23 2.73
CA THR A 239 -20.14 9.53 1.77
C THR A 239 -20.43 10.78 0.91
N GLN A 240 -21.71 11.11 0.67
CA GLN A 240 -22.14 12.17 -0.25
C GLN A 240 -21.54 12.08 -1.68
N MET A 241 -21.16 10.87 -2.11
CA MET A 241 -20.54 10.62 -3.41
C MET A 241 -21.57 10.33 -4.51
N LYS A 242 -21.10 10.38 -5.76
CA LYS A 242 -21.74 9.81 -6.95
C LYS A 242 -20.79 8.79 -7.56
N LEU A 243 -21.16 7.51 -7.56
CA LEU A 243 -20.46 6.46 -8.30
C LEU A 243 -20.45 6.83 -9.80
N LEU A 244 -19.28 6.81 -10.44
CA LEU A 244 -19.12 7.17 -11.86
C LEU A 244 -18.91 5.94 -12.74
N ARG A 245 -17.87 5.14 -12.46
CA ARG A 245 -17.49 4.00 -13.29
C ARG A 245 -16.78 2.94 -12.47
N THR A 246 -16.87 1.70 -12.93
CA THR A 246 -16.08 0.57 -12.44
C THR A 246 -15.41 -0.10 -13.62
N SER A 247 -14.15 -0.50 -13.45
CA SER A 247 -13.38 -1.30 -14.40
C SER A 247 -12.89 -2.57 -13.70
N LYS A 248 -12.81 -3.69 -14.41
CA LYS A 248 -12.30 -4.98 -13.91
C LYS A 248 -11.16 -5.45 -14.80
N PHE A 249 -10.11 -6.03 -14.20
CA PHE A 249 -8.87 -6.40 -14.85
C PHE A 249 -8.51 -7.85 -14.49
N PRO A 250 -8.70 -8.83 -15.39
CA PRO A 250 -8.46 -10.24 -15.09
C PRO A 250 -7.00 -10.51 -14.70
N ILE A 251 -6.79 -11.19 -13.58
CA ILE A 251 -5.43 -11.49 -13.09
C ILE A 251 -4.91 -12.76 -13.75
N LEU A 252 -3.70 -12.66 -14.30
CA LEU A 252 -3.04 -13.72 -15.07
C LEU A 252 -1.80 -14.22 -14.33
N TYR A 253 -1.99 -15.22 -13.48
CA TYR A 253 -0.95 -15.82 -12.66
C TYR A 253 0.03 -16.66 -13.49
N ARG A 254 1.28 -16.22 -13.56
CA ARG A 254 2.42 -17.06 -13.97
C ARG A 254 2.89 -17.88 -12.77
N HIS A 255 3.59 -19.00 -12.99
CA HIS A 255 4.22 -19.80 -11.93
C HIS A 255 5.04 -18.93 -10.96
N ALA A 256 5.92 -18.06 -11.48
CA ALA A 256 6.71 -17.14 -10.66
C ALA A 256 5.87 -16.16 -9.80
N THR A 257 4.62 -15.85 -10.18
CA THR A 257 3.68 -15.06 -9.35
C THR A 257 3.08 -15.90 -8.24
N ILE A 258 2.80 -17.19 -8.49
CA ILE A 258 2.31 -18.15 -7.49
C ILE A 258 3.41 -18.47 -6.47
N VAL A 259 4.64 -18.72 -6.94
CA VAL A 259 5.82 -18.97 -6.09
C VAL A 259 6.11 -17.81 -5.14
N LYS A 260 5.84 -16.55 -5.53
CA LYS A 260 5.91 -15.41 -4.59
C LYS A 260 4.95 -15.58 -3.40
N GLN A 261 3.73 -16.08 -3.61
CA GLN A 261 2.75 -16.33 -2.55
C GLN A 261 3.13 -17.54 -1.68
N ILE A 262 3.69 -18.59 -2.29
CA ILE A 262 4.29 -19.73 -1.58
C ILE A 262 5.45 -19.27 -0.68
N ASN A 263 6.32 -18.38 -1.18
CA ASN A 263 7.44 -17.86 -0.40
C ASN A 263 7.02 -16.86 0.68
N VAL A 264 5.92 -16.12 0.51
CA VAL A 264 5.26 -15.40 1.63
C VAL A 264 4.87 -16.37 2.74
N ALA A 265 4.32 -17.54 2.42
CA ALA A 265 3.97 -18.56 3.40
C ALA A 265 5.23 -19.18 4.07
N ARG A 266 6.24 -19.60 3.29
CA ARG A 266 7.52 -20.11 3.83
C ARG A 266 8.22 -19.11 4.76
N SER A 267 8.11 -17.80 4.50
CA SER A 267 8.70 -16.75 5.36
C SER A 267 8.16 -16.74 6.81
N LYS A 268 7.03 -17.42 7.06
CA LYS A 268 6.36 -17.46 8.36
C LYS A 268 6.80 -18.61 9.27
N PHE A 269 7.48 -19.63 8.73
CA PHE A 269 7.89 -20.84 9.47
C PHE A 269 8.70 -20.55 10.74
N ARG A 270 9.54 -19.50 10.73
CA ARG A 270 10.35 -19.08 11.90
C ARG A 270 9.53 -18.52 13.09
N PHE A 271 8.22 -18.40 12.94
CA PHE A 271 7.28 -17.93 13.96
C PHE A 271 6.23 -18.98 14.34
N PHE A 272 6.36 -20.22 13.85
CA PHE A 272 5.42 -21.30 14.15
C PHE A 272 5.63 -21.84 15.57
N PRO A 273 4.59 -22.42 16.19
CA PRO A 273 4.67 -22.92 17.57
C PRO A 273 5.64 -24.10 17.74
N THR A 274 5.79 -24.96 16.72
CA THR A 274 6.77 -26.07 16.74
C THR A 274 7.37 -26.32 15.35
N PRO A 275 8.59 -26.92 15.27
CA PRO A 275 9.23 -27.26 14.00
C PRO A 275 8.45 -28.29 13.15
N GLU A 276 7.72 -29.20 13.79
CA GLU A 276 6.98 -30.27 13.11
C GLU A 276 5.81 -29.72 12.28
N VAL A 277 5.14 -28.67 12.78
CA VAL A 277 4.10 -27.95 12.04
C VAL A 277 4.70 -27.20 10.84
N ALA A 278 5.92 -26.67 10.98
CA ALA A 278 6.61 -26.00 9.89
C ALA A 278 7.03 -27.00 8.79
N GLU A 279 7.58 -28.15 9.15
CA GLU A 279 7.95 -29.22 8.21
C GLU A 279 6.72 -29.86 7.53
N ALA A 280 5.59 -29.99 8.24
CA ALA A 280 4.33 -30.42 7.63
C ALA A 280 3.81 -29.41 6.60
N MET A 281 3.77 -28.11 6.94
CA MET A 281 3.36 -27.06 6.00
C MET A 281 4.36 -26.88 4.84
N LYS A 282 5.65 -27.12 5.08
CA LYS A 282 6.68 -27.10 4.02
C LYS A 282 6.36 -28.11 2.93
N LYS A 283 6.05 -29.37 3.28
CA LYS A 283 5.68 -30.41 2.29
C LYS A 283 4.50 -30.00 1.43
N VAL A 284 3.42 -29.50 2.06
CA VAL A 284 2.23 -29.01 1.35
C VAL A 284 2.57 -27.84 0.41
N LEU A 285 3.47 -26.93 0.79
CA LEU A 285 3.91 -25.83 -0.07
C LEU A 285 4.84 -26.27 -1.20
N ASP A 286 5.70 -27.26 -0.97
CA ASP A 286 6.58 -27.83 -1.98
C ASP A 286 5.76 -28.60 -3.04
N ASP A 287 4.77 -29.39 -2.62
CA ASP A 287 3.81 -30.07 -3.50
C ASP A 287 2.99 -29.05 -4.34
N LEU A 288 2.53 -27.96 -3.72
CA LEU A 288 1.80 -26.89 -4.41
C LEU A 288 2.67 -26.10 -5.40
N GLU A 289 3.98 -26.00 -5.16
CA GLU A 289 4.90 -25.38 -6.12
C GLU A 289 4.98 -26.22 -7.39
N VAL A 290 5.12 -27.55 -7.25
CA VAL A 290 5.08 -28.51 -8.37
C VAL A 290 3.70 -28.49 -9.07
N GLU A 291 2.60 -28.54 -8.32
CA GLU A 291 1.24 -28.47 -8.90
C GLU A 291 1.09 -27.17 -9.73
N SER A 292 1.59 -26.05 -9.24
CA SER A 292 1.49 -24.76 -9.94
C SER A 292 2.34 -24.68 -11.21
N LEU A 293 3.47 -25.40 -11.25
CA LEU A 293 4.31 -25.51 -12.44
C LEU A 293 3.60 -26.33 -13.52
N GLU A 294 3.06 -27.50 -13.18
CA GLU A 294 2.36 -28.35 -14.15
C GLU A 294 1.03 -27.73 -14.62
N ALA A 295 0.28 -27.08 -13.73
CA ALA A 295 -0.92 -26.32 -14.09
C ALA A 295 -0.62 -25.15 -15.04
N THR A 296 0.48 -24.42 -14.83
CA THR A 296 0.86 -23.33 -15.75
C THR A 296 1.49 -23.82 -17.06
N LYS A 297 2.16 -24.99 -17.08
CA LYS A 297 2.58 -25.67 -18.31
C LYS A 297 1.42 -26.12 -19.19
N ARG A 298 0.30 -26.56 -18.58
CA ARG A 298 -0.94 -26.93 -19.31
C ARG A 298 -1.66 -25.74 -19.92
N SER A 299 -1.46 -24.52 -19.40
CA SER A 299 -2.04 -23.31 -20.00
C SER A 299 -1.35 -22.93 -21.32
N PRO A 300 -2.11 -22.73 -22.44
CA PRO A 300 -1.54 -22.38 -23.74
C PRO A 300 -0.68 -21.11 -23.80
N ASN A 301 -0.73 -20.25 -22.79
CA ASN A 301 0.05 -19.00 -22.71
C ASN A 301 0.96 -18.91 -21.46
N GLY A 302 1.08 -19.99 -20.69
CA GLY A 302 1.87 -20.04 -19.46
C GLY A 302 1.28 -19.22 -18.29
N ARG A 303 -0.04 -18.98 -18.29
CA ARG A 303 -0.75 -18.20 -17.25
C ARG A 303 -2.09 -18.82 -16.89
N LEU A 304 -2.44 -18.81 -15.61
CA LEU A 304 -3.76 -19.19 -15.10
C LEU A 304 -4.57 -17.92 -14.82
N GLN A 305 -5.80 -17.84 -15.32
CA GLN A 305 -6.69 -16.71 -15.04
C GLN A 305 -7.57 -17.03 -13.82
N LEU A 306 -7.56 -16.16 -12.81
CA LEU A 306 -8.46 -16.25 -11.66
C LEU A 306 -8.68 -14.88 -11.03
N GLY A 307 -9.93 -14.55 -10.69
CA GLY A 307 -10.28 -13.26 -10.10
C GLY A 307 -10.00 -12.06 -11.01
N PHE A 308 -10.12 -10.87 -10.45
CA PHE A 308 -9.78 -9.62 -11.11
C PHE A 308 -9.42 -8.55 -10.08
N ASP A 309 -8.52 -7.65 -10.45
CA ASP A 309 -8.42 -6.34 -9.80
C ASP A 309 -9.56 -5.45 -10.30
N TYR A 310 -10.01 -4.50 -9.48
CA TYR A 310 -10.99 -3.50 -9.86
C TYR A 310 -10.48 -2.08 -9.62
N VAL A 311 -10.96 -1.14 -10.46
CA VAL A 311 -10.84 0.31 -10.22
C VAL A 311 -12.26 0.86 -10.19
N VAL A 312 -12.67 1.38 -9.03
CA VAL A 312 -13.93 2.11 -8.84
C VAL A 312 -13.62 3.61 -8.78
N SER A 313 -14.31 4.40 -9.59
CA SER A 313 -14.25 5.87 -9.53
C SER A 313 -15.57 6.46 -9.06
N ALA A 314 -15.48 7.44 -8.16
CA ALA A 314 -16.60 8.21 -7.67
C ALA A 314 -16.23 9.69 -7.57
N GLU A 315 -17.22 10.56 -7.70
CA GLU A 315 -17.06 12.02 -7.65
C GLU A 315 -17.89 12.59 -6.50
N LYS A 316 -17.32 13.49 -5.70
CA LYS A 316 -18.04 14.14 -4.62
C LYS A 316 -19.08 15.09 -5.21
N ARG A 317 -20.32 14.99 -4.74
CA ARG A 317 -21.41 15.85 -5.24
C ARG A 317 -21.04 17.33 -5.04
N ALA A 318 -21.48 18.16 -5.98
CA ALA A 318 -21.56 19.59 -5.72
C ALA A 318 -22.61 19.81 -4.60
N SER A 319 -22.25 20.67 -3.65
CA SER A 319 -23.12 21.20 -2.60
C SER A 319 -23.87 22.42 -3.11
#